data_AF-A0A0P4URD8-F1
#
_entry.id   AF-A0A0P4URD8-F1
#
_cell.length_a   1.000
_cell.length_b   1.000
_cell.length_c   1.000
_cell.angle_alpha   90.00
_cell.angle_beta   90.00
_cell.angle_gamma   90.00
#
_symmetry.space_group_name_H-M   'P 1'
#
loop_
_entity.id
_entity.type
_entity.pdbx_description
1 polymer ?
#
loop_
_entity_poly.entity_id
_entity_poly.type
_entity_poly.pdbx_seq_one_letter_code
_entity_poly.pdbx_strand_id
1 'polypeptide(L)' 'MKSIEQLTEEVLSLPSTSRALLAEKLVESLEFDTDSAIQATWTTEAKRRRDEVRTGEIQPSPGEEALAQVRQLLNP' A
#
# COMPACT_ATOMS: atom_id res chain seq x y z
N MET A 1 14.68 1.74 29.75
CA MET A 1 13.86 1.38 28.57
C MET A 1 13.45 -0.07 28.75
N LYS A 2 12.17 -0.42 28.58
CA LYS A 2 11.74 -1.83 28.65
C LYS A 2 12.35 -2.61 27.49
N SER A 3 12.67 -3.90 27.68
CA SER A 3 13.10 -4.76 26.57
C SER A 3 11.94 -5.03 25.61
N ILE A 4 12.24 -5.50 24.39
CA ILE A 4 11.20 -5.88 23.41
C ILE A 4 10.31 -6.98 23.97
N GLU A 5 10.88 -7.94 24.69
CA GLU A 5 10.16 -9.04 25.33
C GLU A 5 9.20 -8.50 26.40
N GLN A 6 9.65 -7.58 27.25
CA GLN A 6 8.83 -6.95 28.28
C GLN A 6 7.68 -6.11 27.70
N LEU A 7 7.94 -5.40 26.59
CA LEU A 7 6.91 -4.64 25.87
C LEU A 7 5.91 -5.58 25.18
N THR A 8 6.40 -6.67 24.60
CA THR A 8 5.55 -7.66 23.92
C THR A 8 4.59 -8.31 24.90
N GLU A 9 5.07 -8.72 26.07
CA GLU A 9 4.22 -9.30 27.12
C GLU A 9 3.13 -8.32 27.57
N GLU A 10 3.50 -7.05 27.81
CA GLU A 10 2.57 -6.00 28.19
C GLU A 10 1.52 -5.72 27.10
N VAL A 11 1.93 -5.62 25.84
CA VAL A 11 1.01 -5.38 24.71
C VAL A 11 0.08 -6.56 24.50
N LEU A 12 0.57 -7.80 24.61
CA LEU A 12 -0.25 -9.00 24.47
C LEU A 12 -1.26 -9.15 25.60
N SER A 13 -0.98 -8.59 26.79
CA SER A 13 -1.92 -8.58 27.92
C SER A 13 -3.14 -7.66 27.71
N LEU A 14 -3.09 -6.72 26.75
CA LEU A 14 -4.18 -5.78 26.48
C LEU A 14 -5.38 -6.48 25.83
N PRO A 15 -6.61 -5.93 25.94
CA PRO A 15 -7.77 -6.37 25.15
C PRO A 15 -7.50 -6.32 23.64
N SER A 16 -8.16 -7.19 22.87
CA SER A 16 -7.95 -7.31 21.42
C SER A 16 -8.09 -5.98 20.66
N THR A 17 -9.08 -5.16 21.02
CA THR A 17 -9.31 -3.84 20.40
C THR A 17 -8.14 -2.89 20.64
N SER A 18 -7.59 -2.86 21.85
CA SER A 18 -6.43 -2.02 22.19
C SER A 18 -5.17 -2.48 21.45
N ARG A 19 -5.00 -3.79 21.29
CA ARG A 19 -3.90 -4.35 20.48
C ARG A 19 -4.02 -3.98 19.00
N ALA A 20 -5.23 -4.01 18.44
CA ALA A 20 -5.48 -3.61 17.06
C ALA A 20 -5.13 -2.13 16.82
N LEU A 21 -5.57 -1.24 17.72
CA LEU A 21 -5.22 0.18 17.68
C LEU A 21 -3.72 0.42 17.79
N LEU A 22 -3.03 -0.32 18.66
CA LEU A 22 -1.58 -0.19 18.81
C LEU A 22 -0.84 -0.72 17.57
N ALA A 23 -1.30 -1.83 16.98
CA ALA A 23 -0.75 -2.36 15.74
C ALA A 23 -0.87 -1.36 14.59
N GLU A 24 -2.01 -0.69 14.45
CA GLU A 24 -2.20 0.39 13.46
C GLU A 24 -1.19 1.52 13.67
N LYS A 25 -1.06 2.02 14.90
CA LYS A 25 -0.08 3.08 15.23
C LYS A 25 1.37 2.67 14.99
N LEU A 26 1.70 1.41 15.27
CA LEU A 26 3.04 0.88 15.01
C LEU A 26 3.30 0.84 13.50
N VAL A 27 2.33 0.39 12.71
CA VAL A 27 2.43 0.40 11.24
C VAL A 27 2.52 1.82 10.70
N GLU A 28 1.76 2.78 11.22
CA GLU A 28 1.89 4.21 10.87
C GLU A 28 3.27 4.79 11.24
N SER A 29 3.83 4.35 12.37
CA SER A 29 5.16 4.79 12.82
C SER A 29 6.31 4.18 12.04
N LEU A 30 6.04 3.09 11.32
CA LEU A 30 6.94 2.68 10.25
C LEU A 30 6.78 3.75 9.17
N GLU A 31 7.64 4.78 9.24
CA GLU A 31 8.06 5.43 8.03
C GLU A 31 8.61 4.31 7.16
N PHE A 32 7.77 3.80 6.26
CA PHE A 32 8.29 3.16 5.08
C PHE A 32 9.10 4.28 4.46
N ASP A 33 10.41 4.24 4.65
CA ASP A 33 11.36 4.85 3.74
C ASP A 33 11.03 4.23 2.39
N THR A 34 9.98 4.73 1.73
CA THR A 34 9.87 4.65 0.29
C THR A 34 11.10 5.39 -0.15
N ASP A 35 12.14 4.61 -0.44
CA ASP A 35 13.39 5.08 -1.00
C ASP A 35 13.02 6.21 -1.95
N SER A 36 13.55 7.40 -1.68
CA SER A 36 13.20 8.60 -2.43
C SER A 36 13.36 8.39 -3.94
N ALA A 37 14.24 7.47 -4.37
CA ALA A 37 14.35 7.01 -5.74
C ALA A 37 13.09 6.26 -6.21
N ILE A 38 12.58 5.30 -5.44
CA ILE A 38 11.33 4.57 -5.72
C ILE A 38 10.16 5.56 -5.83
N GLN A 39 10.03 6.49 -4.88
CA GLN A 39 8.96 7.49 -4.90
C GLN A 39 9.05 8.41 -6.12
N ALA A 40 10.27 8.81 -6.52
CA ALA A 40 10.51 9.59 -7.72
C ALA A 40 10.14 8.80 -8.99
N THR A 41 10.52 7.52 -9.07
CA THR A 41 10.17 6.64 -10.20
C THR A 41 8.66 6.46 -10.33
N TRP A 42 7.96 6.18 -9.22
CA TRP A 42 6.50 6.05 -9.23
C TRP A 42 5.80 7.34 -9.64
N THR A 43 6.26 8.48 -9.11
CA THR A 43 5.71 9.80 -9.47
C THR A 43 5.92 10.11 -10.95
N THR A 44 7.09 9.77 -11.49
CA THR A 44 7.42 9.96 -12.91
C THR A 44 6.49 9.13 -13.80
N GLU A 45 6.33 7.85 -13.47
CA GLU A 45 5.48 6.93 -14.23
C GLU A 45 4.00 7.32 -14.16
N ALA A 46 3.51 7.73 -12.98
CA ALA A 46 2.14 8.18 -12.82
C ALA A 46 1.84 9.43 -13.66
N LYS A 47 2.76 10.41 -13.70
CA LYS A 47 2.63 11.61 -14.54
C LYS A 47 2.63 11.24 -16.03
N ARG A 48 3.57 10.39 -16.46
CA ARG A 48 3.66 9.91 -17.84
C ARG A 48 2.33 9.28 -18.29
N ARG A 49 1.81 8.29 -17.57
CA ARG A 49 0.55 7.60 -17.93
C ARG A 49 -0.66 8.53 -17.95
N ARG A 50 -0.74 9.46 -16.99
CA ARG A 50 -1.80 10.48 -16.97
C ARG A 50 -1.76 11.34 -18.23
N ASP A 51 -0.57 11.76 -18.64
CA ASP A 51 -0.40 12.64 -19.79
C ASP A 51 -0.68 11.90 -21.10
N GLU A 52 -0.27 10.65 -21.24
CA GLU A 52 -0.61 9.78 -22.40
C GLU A 52 -2.12 9.61 -22.59
N VAL A 53 -2.87 9.45 -21.50
CA VAL A 53 -4.34 9.39 -21.56
C VAL A 53 -4.94 10.76 -21.94
N ARG A 54 -4.40 11.86 -21.40
CA ARG A 54 -4.89 13.22 -21.66
C ARG A 54 -4.59 13.71 -23.08
N THR A 55 -3.44 13.33 -23.63
CA THR A 55 -3.06 13.65 -25.01
C THR A 55 -3.77 12.75 -26.03
N GLY A 56 -4.37 11.65 -25.57
CA GLY A 56 -5.01 10.65 -26.42
C GLY A 56 -4.02 9.70 -27.08
N GLU A 57 -2.74 9.76 -26.72
CA GLU A 57 -1.70 8.81 -27.15
C GLU A 57 -2.06 7.38 -26.74
N ILE A 58 -2.68 7.22 -25.56
CA ILE A 58 -3.26 5.96 -25.10
C ILE A 58 -4.76 6.12 -24.89
N GLN A 59 -5.53 5.18 -25.44
CA GLN A 59 -6.97 5.08 -25.19
C GLN A 59 -7.23 4.19 -23.97
N PRO A 60 -7.86 4.70 -22.90
CA PRO A 60 -8.19 3.89 -21.74
C PRO A 60 -9.29 2.87 -22.07
N SER A 61 -9.22 1.69 -21.48
CA SER A 61 -10.32 0.72 -21.48
C SER A 61 -11.26 0.95 -20.28
N PRO A 62 -12.53 0.52 -20.36
CA PRO A 62 -13.43 0.52 -19.21
C PRO A 62 -12.86 -0.31 -18.06
N GLY A 63 -12.83 0.26 -16.86
CA GLY A 63 -12.18 -0.36 -15.70
C GLY A 63 -12.79 -1.71 -15.31
N GLU A 64 -14.11 -1.87 -15.43
CA GLU A 64 -14.79 -3.14 -15.14
C GLU A 64 -14.36 -4.25 -16.10
N GLU A 65 -14.24 -3.95 -17.39
CA GLU A 65 -13.79 -4.91 -18.42
C GLU A 65 -12.33 -5.31 -18.18
N ALA A 66 -11.46 -4.35 -17.90
CA ALA A 66 -10.06 -4.62 -17.61
C ALA A 66 -9.89 -5.53 -16.38
N LEU A 67 -10.61 -5.24 -15.29
CA LEU A 67 -10.57 -6.07 -14.09
C LEU A 67 -11.19 -7.45 -14.31
N ALA A 68 -12.23 -7.58 -15.14
CA ALA A 68 -12.79 -8.88 -15.50
C ALA A 68 -11.77 -9.76 -16.24
N GLN A 69 -11.02 -9.20 -17.19
CA GLN A 69 -9.95 -9.91 -17.90
C GLN A 69 -8.86 -10.42 -16.93
N VAL A 70 -8.41 -9.57 -15.99
CA VAL A 70 -7.42 -9.98 -14.98
C VAL A 70 -7.94 -11.15 -14.12
N ARG A 71 -9.19 -11.11 -13.69
CA ARG A 71 -9.78 -12.21 -12.89
C ARG A 71 -9.86 -13.52 -13.67
N GLN A 72 -10.17 -13.47 -14.97
CA GLN A 72 -10.16 -14.66 -15.83
C GLN A 72 -8.76 -15.27 -15.95
N LEU A 73 -7.71 -14.45 -16.02
CA LEU A 73 -6.33 -14.94 -16.06
C LEU A 73 -5.88 -15.63 -14.77
N LEU A 74 -6.49 -15.29 -13.64
CA LEU A 74 -6.12 -15.83 -12.31
C LEU A 74 -6.91 -17.08 -11.91
N ASN A 75 -8.02 -17.37 -12.59
CA ASN A 75 -8.87 -18.54 -12.36
C ASN A 75 -9.07 -19.28 -13.71
N PRO A 76 -8.20 -20.25 -14.06
CA PRO A 76 -8.35 -21.03 -15.29
C PRO A 76 -9.58 -21.95 -15.25
#